data_AF-A0AB38NM88-F1
#
_entry.id   AF-A0AB38NM88-F1
#
_cell.length_a   1.000
_cell.length_b   1.000
_cell.length_c   1.000
_cell.angle_alpha   90.00
_cell.angle_beta   90.00
_cell.angle_gamma   90.00
#
_symmetry.space_group_name_H-M   'P 1'
#
loop_
_entity.id
_entity.type
_entity.pdbx_description
1 polymer ?
#
loop_
_entity_poly.entity_id
_entity_poly.type
_entity_poly.pdbx_seq_one_letter_code
_entity_poly.pdbx_strand_id
1 'polypeptide(L)'
;MLNELRCNKLIDTKLEFNDGLNVLVGPNDGANSIGKSSVLMLIDFAFSGDDFIKLSSDIIDNVGIITVEMDFIFDGVIHKFSRATNDPSVVTFITESEHIEKPISEYREFLKENYKFPDESASFRSAVNPFFRIWGKENNNPNKPLNSFPSEPYSSIKPNVLKLFSLHGDLKELELEKKATQSKKSILKGAFNEGYIKPLTKVESRKKNM
;
A
#
# COMPACT_ATOMS: atom_id res chain seq x y z
N MET A 1 3.81 -15.99 5.68
CA MET A 1 2.53 -15.50 6.22
C MET A 1 2.74 -14.99 7.64
N LEU A 2 1.99 -13.97 8.07
CA LEU A 2 1.99 -13.54 9.48
C LEU A 2 1.51 -14.70 10.36
N ASN A 3 2.32 -15.07 11.35
CA ASN A 3 2.05 -16.16 12.28
C ASN A 3 1.78 -15.65 13.70
N GLU A 4 2.51 -14.62 14.13
CA GLU A 4 2.38 -14.07 15.46
C GLU A 4 2.55 -12.55 15.46
N LEU A 5 1.78 -11.85 16.29
CA LEU A 5 1.93 -10.44 16.58
C LEU A 5 1.92 -10.23 18.09
N ARG A 6 2.96 -9.58 18.63
CA ARG A 6 3.08 -9.28 20.05
C ARG A 6 3.13 -7.77 20.28
N CYS A 7 2.39 -7.31 21.28
CA CYS A 7 2.41 -5.93 21.72
C CYS A 7 1.99 -5.86 23.20
N ASN A 8 2.87 -5.31 24.05
CA ASN A 8 2.62 -5.20 25.49
C ASN A 8 1.49 -4.21 25.88
N LYS A 9 0.97 -3.45 24.91
CA LYS A 9 -0.14 -2.51 25.09
C LYS A 9 -1.50 -3.14 24.79
N LEU A 10 -1.54 -4.36 24.25
CA LEU A 10 -2.77 -5.13 24.08
C LEU A 10 -3.13 -5.85 25.38
N ILE A 11 -4.43 -6.11 25.57
CA ILE A 11 -4.93 -6.92 26.69
C ILE A 11 -4.35 -8.34 26.58
N ASP A 12 -4.60 -8.98 25.44
CA ASP A 12 -3.88 -10.18 25.03
C ASP A 12 -2.61 -9.74 24.31
N THR A 13 -1.49 -9.77 25.02
CA THR A 13 -0.20 -9.22 24.56
C THR A 13 0.38 -9.97 23.37
N LYS A 14 -0.19 -11.12 23.03
CA LYS A 14 0.23 -11.99 21.93
C LYS A 14 -1.01 -12.48 21.17
N LEU A 15 -1.01 -12.26 19.86
CA LEU A 15 -2.01 -12.74 18.91
C LEU A 15 -1.36 -13.79 18.00
N GLU A 16 -1.91 -15.00 18.00
CA GLU A 16 -1.49 -16.09 17.12
C GLU A 16 -2.47 -16.22 15.95
N PHE A 17 -1.92 -16.42 14.75
CA PHE A 17 -2.69 -16.55 13.52
C PHE A 17 -2.58 -17.98 13.00
N ASN A 18 -3.74 -18.59 12.74
CA ASN A 18 -3.82 -19.90 12.13
C ASN A 18 -3.95 -19.78 10.61
N ASP A 19 -3.77 -20.90 9.91
CA ASP A 19 -4.08 -20.98 8.49
C ASP A 19 -5.57 -20.73 8.22
N GLY A 20 -5.87 -19.99 7.17
CA GLY A 20 -7.24 -19.68 6.76
C GLY A 20 -7.85 -18.48 7.48
N LEU A 21 -9.13 -18.61 7.89
CA LEU A 21 -9.91 -17.50 8.43
C LEU A 21 -9.63 -17.31 9.93
N ASN A 22 -9.07 -16.16 10.27
CA ASN A 22 -8.92 -15.71 11.65
C ASN A 22 -10.01 -14.67 11.95
N VAL A 23 -10.67 -14.77 13.11
CA VAL A 23 -11.80 -13.90 13.47
C VAL A 23 -11.53 -13.20 14.79
N LEU A 24 -11.60 -11.87 14.79
CA LEU A 24 -11.55 -11.05 15.99
C LEU A 24 -12.98 -10.74 16.47
N VAL A 25 -13.44 -11.45 17.49
CA VAL A 25 -14.81 -11.36 18.03
C VAL A 25 -14.86 -10.34 19.17
N GLY A 26 -15.90 -9.49 19.18
CA GLY A 26 -16.16 -8.59 20.30
C GLY A 26 -16.80 -9.30 21.50
N PRO A 27 -16.87 -8.64 22.65
CA PRO A 27 -17.61 -9.17 23.79
C PRO A 27 -19.11 -9.30 23.47
N ASN A 28 -19.77 -10.27 24.12
CA ASN A 28 -21.19 -10.61 23.93
C ASN A 28 -22.14 -9.66 24.70
N ASP A 29 -21.61 -8.69 25.44
CA ASP A 29 -22.36 -7.83 26.37
C ASP A 29 -22.91 -6.55 25.72
N GLY A 30 -22.77 -6.40 24.40
CA GLY A 30 -23.23 -5.21 23.68
C GLY A 30 -22.44 -3.95 23.99
N ALA A 31 -21.37 -4.04 24.80
CA ALA A 31 -20.39 -2.96 24.90
C ALA A 31 -19.84 -2.72 23.50
N ASN A 32 -19.87 -1.46 23.07
CA ASN A 32 -19.27 -1.07 21.81
C ASN A 32 -17.88 -1.67 21.73
N SER A 33 -17.70 -2.44 20.67
CA SER A 33 -16.51 -3.03 20.06
C SER A 33 -15.18 -2.25 20.16
N ILE A 34 -14.79 -1.78 21.35
CA ILE A 34 -13.62 -0.95 21.63
C ILE A 34 -12.34 -1.75 21.31
N GLY A 35 -11.42 -1.12 20.60
CA GLY A 35 -10.09 -1.67 20.30
C GLY A 35 -9.99 -2.59 19.07
N LYS A 36 -11.09 -3.07 18.47
CA LYS A 36 -11.01 -3.95 17.28
C LYS A 36 -10.33 -3.29 16.08
N SER A 37 -10.77 -2.08 15.75
CA SER A 37 -10.15 -1.30 14.67
C SER A 37 -8.68 -1.03 15.00
N SER A 38 -8.35 -0.75 16.26
CA SER A 38 -6.96 -0.53 16.70
C SER A 38 -6.11 -1.78 16.49
N VAL A 39 -6.59 -2.98 16.84
CA VAL A 39 -5.89 -4.24 16.56
C VAL A 39 -5.69 -4.44 15.05
N LEU A 40 -6.72 -4.22 14.24
CA LEU A 40 -6.59 -4.31 12.78
C LEU A 40 -5.59 -3.30 12.22
N MET A 41 -5.51 -2.09 12.80
CA MET A 41 -4.53 -1.08 12.43
C MET A 41 -3.11 -1.47 12.85
N LEU A 42 -2.92 -2.14 13.99
CA LEU A 42 -1.63 -2.72 14.38
C LEU A 42 -1.19 -3.83 13.40
N ILE A 43 -2.14 -4.64 12.90
CA ILE A 43 -1.84 -5.61 11.84
C ILE A 43 -1.43 -4.88 10.56
N ASP A 44 -2.12 -3.83 10.13
CA ASP A 44 -1.69 -3.02 8.97
C ASP A 44 -0.29 -2.40 9.20
N PHE A 45 0.00 -1.94 10.42
CA PHE A 45 1.30 -1.42 10.83
C PHE A 45 2.40 -2.49 10.76
N ALA A 46 2.12 -3.73 11.18
CA ALA A 46 3.01 -4.88 11.03
C ALA A 46 3.30 -5.19 9.54
N PHE A 47 2.31 -4.97 8.67
CA PHE A 47 2.44 -5.04 7.21
C PHE A 47 3.02 -3.76 6.59
N SER A 48 3.81 -2.99 7.33
CA SER A 48 4.51 -1.76 6.91
C SER A 48 3.61 -0.57 6.54
N GLY A 49 2.34 -0.57 6.97
CA GLY A 49 1.40 0.54 6.82
C GLY A 49 1.68 1.66 7.80
N ASP A 50 1.32 2.90 7.45
CA ASP A 50 1.54 4.09 8.29
C ASP A 50 0.23 4.63 8.89
N ASP A 51 -0.90 3.98 8.60
CA ASP A 51 -2.21 4.51 8.94
C ASP A 51 -2.49 4.46 10.44
N PHE A 52 -1.89 3.52 11.17
CA PHE A 52 -1.92 3.54 12.63
C PHE A 52 -1.31 4.83 13.20
N ILE A 53 -0.17 5.28 12.65
CA ILE A 53 0.49 6.52 13.10
C ILE A 53 -0.38 7.75 12.78
N LYS A 54 -1.03 7.75 11.62
CA LYS A 54 -1.78 8.91 11.10
C LYS A 54 -3.19 9.02 11.65
N LEU A 55 -3.86 7.88 11.86
CA LEU A 55 -5.29 7.81 12.17
C LEU A 55 -5.57 7.35 13.60
N SER A 56 -4.54 7.01 14.37
CA SER A 56 -4.65 6.57 15.77
C SER A 56 -3.68 7.34 16.67
N SER A 57 -3.46 8.63 16.38
CA SER A 57 -2.58 9.50 17.17
C SER A 57 -3.05 9.65 18.61
N ASP A 58 -4.38 9.71 18.83
CA ASP A 58 -5.00 9.73 20.15
C ASP A 58 -4.61 8.52 21.00
N ILE A 59 -4.52 7.32 20.39
CA ILE A 59 -4.06 6.11 21.07
C ILE A 59 -2.60 6.26 21.46
N ILE A 60 -1.75 6.73 20.55
CA ILE A 60 -0.31 6.92 20.82
C ILE A 60 -0.09 7.95 21.93
N ASP A 61 -0.87 9.05 21.93
CA ASP A 61 -0.77 10.11 22.93
C ASP A 61 -1.16 9.61 24.34
N ASN A 62 -2.15 8.72 24.44
CA ASN A 62 -2.62 8.20 25.73
C ASN A 62 -1.82 6.98 26.22
N VAL A 63 -1.35 6.13 25.31
CA VAL A 63 -0.71 4.84 25.63
C VAL A 63 0.82 4.92 25.62
N GLY A 64 1.37 5.97 24.98
CA GLY A 64 2.78 6.18 24.77
C GLY A 64 3.32 5.43 23.55
N ILE A 65 4.64 5.21 23.52
CA ILE A 65 5.30 4.47 22.44
C ILE A 65 4.75 3.04 22.40
N ILE A 66 4.37 2.62 21.19
CA ILE A 66 3.86 1.29 20.91
C ILE A 66 4.91 0.58 20.06
N THR A 67 5.37 -0.57 20.55
CA THR A 67 6.23 -1.47 19.79
C THR A 67 5.41 -2.71 19.44
N VAL A 68 5.43 -3.07 18.17
CA VAL A 68 4.81 -4.28 17.65
C VAL A 68 5.92 -5.20 17.21
N GLU A 69 5.98 -6.40 17.77
CA GLU A 69 6.83 -7.48 17.29
C GLU A 69 5.99 -8.44 16.45
N MET A 70 6.55 -8.97 15.39
CA MET A 70 5.84 -9.88 14.51
C MET A 70 6.73 -10.97 13.95
N ASP A 71 6.15 -12.16 13.85
CA ASP A 71 6.79 -13.32 13.25
C ASP A 71 6.05 -13.70 11.98
N PHE A 72 6.81 -13.84 10.89
CA PHE A 72 6.32 -14.39 9.63
C PHE A 72 6.94 -15.75 9.38
N ILE A 73 6.15 -16.69 8.88
CA ILE A 73 6.63 -17.98 8.41
C ILE A 73 6.64 -17.98 6.88
N PHE A 74 7.80 -18.11 6.26
CA PHE A 74 7.96 -18.24 4.82
C PHE A 74 8.76 -19.49 4.50
N ASP A 75 8.23 -20.33 3.61
CA ASP A 75 8.85 -21.61 3.22
C ASP A 75 9.32 -22.45 4.44
N GLY A 76 8.55 -22.41 5.53
CA GLY A 76 8.83 -23.14 6.78
C GLY A 76 9.80 -22.46 7.75
N VAL A 77 10.35 -21.30 7.40
CA VAL A 77 11.33 -20.55 8.22
C VAL A 77 10.63 -19.40 8.94
N ILE A 78 10.91 -19.25 10.24
CA ILE A 78 10.42 -18.13 11.05
C ILE A 78 11.35 -16.93 10.87
N HIS A 79 10.76 -15.79 10.49
CA HIS A 79 11.42 -14.50 10.41
C HIS A 79 10.79 -13.54 11.41
N LYS A 80 11.61 -12.94 12.27
CA LYS A 80 11.16 -12.12 13.40
C LYS A 80 11.49 -10.65 13.17
N PHE A 81 10.55 -9.78 13.48
CA PHE A 81 10.67 -8.35 13.28
C PHE A 81 10.11 -7.57 14.47
N SER A 82 10.55 -6.32 14.61
CA SER A 82 9.94 -5.34 15.51
C SER A 82 9.87 -3.98 14.85
N ARG A 83 8.78 -3.25 15.09
CA ARG A 83 8.54 -1.89 14.58
C ARG A 83 7.89 -1.05 15.67
N ALA A 84 8.39 0.17 15.88
CA ALA A 84 7.91 1.05 16.93
C ALA A 84 7.32 2.36 16.38
N THR A 85 6.40 2.98 17.13
CA THR A 85 5.72 4.22 16.70
C THR A 85 6.58 5.48 16.81
N ASN A 86 7.65 5.45 17.60
CA ASN A 86 8.60 6.56 17.74
C ASN A 86 9.62 6.66 16.59
N ASP A 87 9.92 5.54 15.92
CA ASP A 87 10.62 5.52 14.65
C ASP A 87 9.94 4.56 13.66
N PRO A 88 8.79 4.97 13.09
CA PRO A 88 8.00 4.11 12.22
C PRO A 88 8.69 3.86 10.87
N SER A 89 9.77 4.58 10.56
CA SER A 89 10.52 4.44 9.30
C SER A 89 11.57 3.33 9.34
N VAL A 90 11.80 2.74 10.52
CA VAL A 90 12.76 1.68 10.78
C VAL A 90 12.05 0.41 11.25
N VAL A 91 12.59 -0.74 10.85
CA VAL A 91 12.18 -2.06 11.30
C VAL A 91 13.41 -2.81 11.78
N THR A 92 13.34 -3.37 12.98
CA THR A 92 14.39 -4.23 13.51
C THR A 92 14.18 -5.66 13.03
N PHE A 93 15.18 -6.21 12.34
CA PHE A 93 15.25 -7.61 11.94
C PHE A 93 15.91 -8.38 13.09
N ILE A 94 15.22 -9.37 13.62
CA ILE A 94 15.64 -10.10 14.81
C ILE A 94 16.13 -11.49 14.40
N THR A 95 17.38 -11.78 14.72
CA THR A 95 18.02 -13.09 14.55
C THR A 95 18.39 -13.65 15.93
N GLU A 96 18.92 -14.88 15.98
CA GLU A 96 19.39 -15.45 17.26
C GLU A 96 20.59 -14.69 17.85
N SER A 97 21.42 -14.10 16.99
CA SER A 97 22.67 -13.44 17.38
C SER A 97 22.57 -11.92 17.47
N GLU A 98 21.70 -11.30 16.66
CA GLU A 98 21.70 -9.86 16.44
C GLU A 98 20.32 -9.26 16.16
N HIS A 99 20.19 -7.98 16.50
CA HIS A 99 19.04 -7.12 16.18
C HIS A 99 19.54 -6.02 15.23
N ILE A 100 19.10 -6.07 13.97
CA ILE A 100 19.60 -5.18 12.91
C ILE A 100 18.49 -4.22 12.51
N GLU A 101 18.69 -2.92 12.71
CA GLU A 101 17.77 -1.89 12.25
C GLU A 101 17.95 -1.63 10.76
N LYS A 102 16.84 -1.68 10.02
CA LYS A 102 16.80 -1.44 8.59
C LYS A 102 15.70 -0.45 8.22
N PRO A 103 15.87 0.32 7.14
CA PRO A 103 14.79 1.14 6.59
C PRO A 103 13.57 0.29 6.25
N ILE A 104 12.38 0.86 6.43
CA ILE A 104 11.10 0.21 6.09
C ILE A 104 11.01 -0.22 4.61
N SER A 105 11.78 0.42 3.71
CA SER A 105 11.89 -0.01 2.31
C SER A 105 12.47 -1.40 2.17
N GLU A 106 13.54 -1.74 2.91
CA GLU A 106 14.12 -3.09 2.89
C GLU A 106 13.15 -4.12 3.47
N TYR A 107 12.39 -3.76 4.50
CA TYR A 107 11.34 -4.63 5.03
C TYR A 107 10.22 -4.87 4.00
N ARG A 108 9.82 -3.85 3.25
CA ARG A 108 8.83 -3.97 2.17
C ARG A 108 9.35 -4.85 1.02
N GLU A 109 10.62 -4.76 0.68
CA GLU A 109 11.27 -5.62 -0.31
C GLU A 109 11.33 -7.07 0.17
N PHE A 110 11.77 -7.30 1.41
CA PHE A 110 11.75 -8.61 2.05
C PHE A 110 10.36 -9.27 1.98
N LEU A 111 9.31 -8.54 2.37
CA LEU A 111 7.95 -9.06 2.32
C LEU A 111 7.52 -9.34 0.87
N LYS A 112 7.83 -8.44 -0.07
CA LYS A 112 7.50 -8.62 -1.49
C LYS A 112 8.11 -9.90 -2.08
N GLU A 113 9.39 -10.15 -1.80
CA GLU A 113 10.11 -11.34 -2.26
C GLU A 113 9.53 -12.61 -1.66
N ASN A 114 9.29 -12.62 -0.35
CA ASN A 114 8.80 -13.80 0.36
C ASN A 114 7.32 -14.13 0.07
N TYR A 115 6.51 -13.12 -0.27
CA TYR A 115 5.16 -13.33 -0.81
C TYR A 115 5.16 -13.61 -2.33
N LYS A 116 6.33 -13.73 -2.97
CA LYS A 116 6.51 -14.15 -4.37
C LYS A 116 5.75 -13.27 -5.35
N PHE A 117 5.80 -11.95 -5.13
CA PHE A 117 5.17 -11.00 -6.04
C PHE A 117 5.85 -11.07 -7.43
N PRO A 118 5.09 -10.85 -8.52
CA PRO A 118 5.67 -10.84 -9.87
C PRO A 118 6.78 -9.82 -10.07
N ASP A 119 7.67 -10.09 -11.03
CA ASP A 119 8.62 -9.10 -11.50
C ASP A 119 7.88 -7.88 -12.09
N GLU A 120 8.45 -6.69 -11.89
CA GLU A 120 7.81 -5.40 -12.21
C GLU A 120 6.45 -5.15 -11.53
N SER A 121 6.09 -5.91 -10.49
CA SER A 121 4.83 -5.70 -9.78
C SER A 121 4.75 -4.32 -9.11
N ALA A 122 3.54 -3.97 -8.63
CA ALA A 122 3.35 -2.85 -7.73
C ALA A 122 4.25 -2.96 -6.48
N SER A 123 4.45 -1.85 -5.78
CA SER A 123 5.09 -1.86 -4.45
C SER A 123 4.28 -2.75 -3.50
N PHE A 124 4.95 -3.33 -2.48
CA PHE A 124 4.28 -4.16 -1.48
C PHE A 124 3.05 -3.47 -0.88
N ARG A 125 3.20 -2.19 -0.49
CA ARG A 125 2.11 -1.41 0.08
C ARG A 125 0.98 -1.12 -0.90
N SER A 126 1.30 -0.74 -2.14
CA SER A 126 0.27 -0.48 -3.15
C SER A 126 -0.57 -1.72 -3.46
N ALA A 127 0.02 -2.91 -3.34
CA ALA A 127 -0.68 -4.17 -3.56
C ALA A 127 -1.56 -4.56 -2.37
N VAL A 128 -1.05 -4.42 -1.14
CA VAL A 128 -1.69 -4.96 0.06
C VAL A 128 -2.73 -4.00 0.64
N ASN A 129 -2.50 -2.68 0.56
CA ASN A 129 -3.35 -1.68 1.18
C ASN A 129 -4.84 -1.71 0.76
N PRO A 130 -5.21 -1.99 -0.52
CA PRO A 130 -6.61 -2.16 -0.91
C PRO A 130 -7.35 -3.27 -0.14
N PHE A 131 -6.64 -4.25 0.42
CA PHE A 131 -7.24 -5.37 1.14
C PHE A 131 -7.38 -5.12 2.64
N PHE A 132 -6.72 -4.08 3.18
CA PHE A 132 -6.91 -3.62 4.55
C PHE A 132 -8.13 -2.70 4.67
N ARG A 133 -9.30 -3.32 4.89
CA ARG A 133 -10.59 -2.64 5.09
C ARG A 133 -10.84 -2.41 6.58
N ILE A 134 -10.38 -1.26 7.09
CA ILE A 134 -10.44 -0.93 8.51
C ILE A 134 -11.22 0.36 8.72
N TRP A 135 -12.08 0.39 9.74
CA TRP A 135 -12.78 1.61 10.14
C TRP A 135 -11.77 2.74 10.42
N GLY A 136 -12.08 3.95 9.94
CA GLY A 136 -11.18 5.11 10.02
C GLY A 136 -10.35 5.36 8.76
N LYS A 137 -10.04 4.34 7.94
CA LYS A 137 -9.34 4.51 6.64
C LYS A 137 -10.23 5.08 5.54
N GLU A 138 -11.54 5.17 5.80
CA GLU A 138 -12.58 5.62 4.84
C GLU A 138 -12.59 4.84 3.50
N ASN A 139 -12.03 3.63 3.50
CA ASN A 139 -11.91 2.77 2.33
C ASN A 139 -12.95 1.64 2.34
N ASN A 140 -14.10 1.84 2.96
CA ASN A 140 -15.14 0.80 3.14
C ASN A 140 -16.31 0.92 2.15
N ASN A 141 -16.16 1.69 1.06
CA ASN A 141 -17.22 1.86 0.06
C ASN A 141 -17.36 0.58 -0.81
N PRO A 142 -18.50 -0.15 -0.75
CA PRO A 142 -18.68 -1.39 -1.50
C PRO A 142 -18.71 -1.18 -3.02
N ASN A 143 -19.06 0.02 -3.49
CA ASN A 143 -19.06 0.37 -4.92
C ASN A 143 -17.65 0.74 -5.43
N LYS A 144 -16.65 0.83 -4.54
CA LYS A 144 -15.25 1.11 -4.88
C LYS A 144 -14.30 0.14 -4.15
N PRO A 145 -14.42 -1.18 -4.41
CA PRO A 145 -13.75 -2.23 -3.64
C PRO A 145 -12.25 -2.35 -3.90
N LEU A 146 -11.69 -1.50 -4.77
CA LEU A 146 -10.25 -1.45 -5.07
C LEU A 146 -9.58 -0.18 -4.55
N ASN A 147 -10.35 0.77 -4.02
CA ASN A 147 -9.81 2.02 -3.50
C ASN A 147 -9.07 1.78 -2.19
N SER A 148 -7.81 2.16 -2.11
CA SER A 148 -7.05 2.24 -0.87
C SER A 148 -7.54 3.37 0.04
N PHE A 149 -8.07 4.44 -0.55
CA PHE A 149 -8.60 5.65 0.10
C PHE A 149 -9.77 6.24 -0.74
N PRO A 150 -10.68 7.05 -0.15
CA PRO A 150 -11.95 7.46 -0.79
C PRO A 150 -11.86 7.99 -2.23
N SER A 151 -10.80 8.75 -2.50
CA SER A 151 -10.60 9.49 -3.75
C SER A 151 -9.46 8.94 -4.59
N GLU A 152 -9.08 7.68 -4.40
CA GLU A 152 -8.03 7.07 -5.22
C GLU A 152 -8.44 7.03 -6.70
N PRO A 153 -7.64 7.61 -7.61
CA PRO A 153 -7.98 7.66 -9.02
C PRO A 153 -7.82 6.28 -9.67
N TYR A 154 -8.77 5.89 -10.52
CA TYR A 154 -8.71 4.62 -11.26
C TYR A 154 -7.44 4.48 -12.13
N SER A 155 -6.83 5.59 -12.53
CA SER A 155 -5.56 5.60 -13.26
C SER A 155 -4.37 5.09 -12.42
N SER A 156 -4.42 5.13 -11.09
CA SER A 156 -3.41 4.49 -10.23
C SER A 156 -3.79 3.04 -9.88
N ILE A 157 -5.08 2.78 -9.66
CA ILE A 157 -5.58 1.45 -9.28
C ILE A 157 -5.36 0.43 -10.41
N LYS A 158 -5.75 0.77 -11.65
CA LYS A 158 -5.73 -0.17 -12.77
C LYS A 158 -4.34 -0.75 -13.04
N PRO A 159 -3.26 0.05 -13.16
CA PRO A 159 -1.92 -0.50 -13.34
C PRO A 159 -1.48 -1.40 -12.18
N ASN A 160 -1.80 -1.05 -10.93
CA ASN A 160 -1.40 -1.84 -9.76
C ASN A 160 -2.07 -3.22 -9.74
N VAL A 161 -3.36 -3.29 -10.06
CA VAL A 161 -4.08 -4.56 -10.17
C VAL A 161 -3.51 -5.41 -11.31
N LEU A 162 -3.31 -4.83 -12.49
CA LEU A 162 -2.74 -5.57 -13.63
C LEU A 162 -1.34 -6.11 -13.32
N LYS A 163 -0.51 -5.33 -12.61
CA LYS A 163 0.81 -5.75 -12.15
C LYS A 163 0.76 -6.93 -11.18
N LEU A 164 -0.22 -6.97 -10.28
CA LEU A 164 -0.38 -8.09 -9.35
C LEU A 164 -0.72 -9.41 -10.05
N PHE A 165 -1.43 -9.34 -11.17
CA PHE A 165 -1.79 -10.50 -11.98
C PHE A 165 -0.83 -10.76 -13.14
N SER A 166 0.33 -10.08 -13.19
CA SER A 166 1.31 -10.20 -14.28
C SER A 166 0.76 -9.84 -15.67
N LEU A 167 -0.31 -9.03 -15.75
CA LEU A 167 -0.99 -8.61 -16.98
C LEU A 167 -0.58 -7.19 -17.44
N HIS A 168 0.44 -6.60 -16.81
CA HIS A 168 0.88 -5.23 -17.13
C HIS A 168 1.85 -5.16 -18.31
N GLY A 169 2.49 -6.27 -18.71
CA GLY A 169 3.52 -6.29 -19.75
C GLY A 169 3.08 -5.62 -21.06
N ASP A 170 2.00 -6.12 -21.66
CA ASP A 170 1.46 -5.59 -22.93
C ASP A 170 0.95 -4.14 -22.79
N LEU A 171 0.45 -3.77 -21.61
CA LEU A 171 -0.03 -2.41 -21.36
C LEU A 171 1.12 -1.40 -21.25
N LYS A 172 2.28 -1.83 -20.76
CA LYS A 172 3.45 -0.98 -20.52
C LYS A 172 3.93 -0.32 -21.81
N GLU A 173 4.01 -1.08 -22.90
CA GLU A 173 4.46 -0.57 -24.20
C GLU A 173 3.47 0.47 -24.75
N LEU A 174 2.17 0.16 -24.72
CA LEU A 174 1.11 1.09 -25.14
C LEU A 174 1.08 2.37 -24.29
N GLU A 175 1.36 2.29 -22.99
CA GLU A 175 1.45 3.46 -22.12
C GLU A 175 2.67 4.34 -22.43
N LEU A 176 3.82 3.73 -22.76
CA LEU A 176 5.02 4.45 -23.19
C LEU A 176 4.77 5.19 -24.51
N GLU A 177 4.17 4.52 -25.50
CA GLU A 177 3.80 5.14 -26.78
C GLU A 177 2.81 6.30 -26.60
N LYS A 178 1.80 6.09 -25.75
CA LYS A 178 0.82 7.13 -25.42
C LYS A 178 1.49 8.34 -24.78
N LYS A 179 2.42 8.14 -23.83
CA LYS A 179 3.15 9.22 -23.15
C LYS A 179 4.05 9.99 -24.12
N ALA A 180 4.77 9.27 -25.00
CA ALA A 180 5.59 9.89 -26.04
C ALA A 180 4.73 10.73 -27.01
N THR A 181 3.59 10.21 -27.45
CA THR A 181 2.65 10.92 -28.31
C THR A 181 2.03 12.14 -27.63
N GLN A 182 1.68 12.03 -26.35
CA GLN A 182 1.18 13.17 -25.56
C GLN A 182 2.23 14.27 -25.40
N SER A 183 3.50 13.91 -25.17
CA SER A 183 4.61 14.86 -25.10
C SER A 183 4.81 15.60 -26.44
N LYS A 184 4.80 14.87 -27.56
CA LYS A 184 4.85 15.48 -28.90
C LYS A 184 3.68 16.46 -29.11
N LYS A 185 2.47 16.06 -28.70
CA LYS A 185 1.27 16.91 -28.78
C LYS A 185 1.40 18.16 -27.91
N SER A 186 1.93 18.07 -26.69
CA SER A 186 2.11 19.24 -25.82
C SER A 186 3.15 20.21 -26.35
N ILE A 187 4.26 19.71 -26.92
CA ILE A 187 5.28 20.54 -27.57
C ILE A 187 4.67 21.31 -28.75
N LEU A 188 3.94 20.61 -29.63
CA LEU A 188 3.25 21.25 -30.76
C LEU A 188 2.25 22.30 -30.30
N LYS A 189 1.46 22.01 -29.26
CA LYS A 189 0.51 22.98 -28.68
C LYS A 189 1.23 24.21 -28.13
N GLY A 190 2.36 24.03 -27.44
CA GLY A 190 3.20 25.13 -26.97
C GLY A 190 3.72 25.99 -28.13
N ALA A 191 4.23 25.36 -29.18
CA ALA A 191 4.73 26.06 -30.37
C ALA A 191 3.64 26.86 -31.11
N PHE A 192 2.39 26.37 -31.13
CA PHE A 192 1.25 27.14 -31.64
C PHE A 192 0.91 28.34 -30.74
N ASN A 193 0.91 28.15 -29.42
CA ASN A 193 0.55 29.19 -28.45
C ASN A 193 1.57 30.34 -28.41
N GLU A 194 2.86 30.04 -28.50
CA GLU A 194 3.95 31.02 -28.54
C GLU A 194 4.11 31.67 -29.93
N GLY A 195 3.33 31.23 -30.94
CA GLY A 195 3.36 31.78 -32.28
C GLY A 195 4.55 31.36 -33.14
N TYR A 196 5.41 30.46 -32.66
CA TYR A 196 6.49 29.86 -33.47
C TYR A 196 5.97 29.12 -34.70
N ILE A 197 4.76 28.53 -34.59
CA ILE A 197 4.08 27.85 -35.68
C ILE A 197 2.67 28.44 -35.79
N LYS A 198 2.24 28.82 -37.00
CA LYS A 198 0.85 29.21 -37.23
C LYS A 198 -0.04 27.98 -37.41
N PRO A 199 -1.11 27.82 -36.61
CA PRO A 199 -2.07 26.74 -36.85
C PRO A 199 -2.81 26.99 -38.17
N LEU A 200 -2.89 25.97 -39.01
CA LEU A 200 -3.68 26.02 -40.24
C LEU A 200 -5.17 25.94 -39.90
N THR A 201 -5.96 26.86 -40.45
CA THR A 201 -7.41 26.72 -40.41
C THR A 201 -7.87 25.60 -41.35
N LYS A 202 -9.07 25.03 -41.09
CA LYS A 202 -9.64 23.98 -41.94
C LYS A 202 -9.73 24.40 -43.43
N VAL A 203 -9.97 25.68 -43.69
CA VAL A 203 -10.07 26.24 -45.05
C VAL A 203 -8.70 26.29 -45.74
N GLU A 204 -7.65 26.71 -45.04
CA GLU A 204 -6.29 26.78 -45.58
C GLU A 204 -5.68 25.40 -45.82
N SER A 205 -5.99 24.40 -44.97
CA SER A 205 -5.52 23.02 -45.16
C SER A 205 -6.04 22.38 -46.46
N ARG A 206 -7.26 22.73 -46.89
CA ARG A 206 -7.89 22.19 -48.10
C ARG A 206 -7.31 22.79 -49.38
N LYS A 207 -6.87 24.05 -49.35
CA LYS A 207 -6.24 24.73 -50.50
C LYS A 207 -4.82 24.26 -50.81
N LYS A 208 -4.13 23.63 -49.85
CA LYS A 208 -2.75 23.14 -50.01
C LYS A 208 -2.66 21.71 -50.58
N ASN A 209 -3.77 20.98 -50.60
CA ASN A 209 -3.85 19.59 -51.09
C ASN A 209 -4.52 19.48 -52.47
N MET A 210 -4.73 20.61 -53.15
CA MET A 210 -5.02 20.72 -54.58
C MET A 210 -3.78 21.24 -55.28
#